data_AF-A0A1A8SCB4-F1
#
_entry.id   AF-A0A1A8SCB4-F1
#
_cell.length_a   1.000
_cell.length_b   1.000
_cell.length_c   1.000
_cell.angle_alpha   90.00
_cell.angle_beta   90.00
_cell.angle_gamma   90.00
#
_symmetry.space_group_name_H-M   'P 1'
#
loop_
_entity.id
_entity.type
_entity.pdbx_description
1 polymer ?
#
loop_
_entity_poly.entity_id
_entity_poly.type
_entity_poly.pdbx_seq_one_letter_code
_entity_poly.pdbx_strand_id
1 'polypeptide(L)'
;GCVHECINIPGNYRCTCYDGFMLAHDGHNCLDVDECLDNNGGCQQVCVNTMGSYECKCKVGFFLSDNQHTCIHRSDDGMNCMNKDHGCAHICREAPGKG
;
A
#
# COMPACT_ATOMS: atom_id res chain seq x y z
N GLY A 1 24.59 18.47 10.13
CA GLY A 1 24.72 18.01 8.73
C GLY A 1 23.38 17.48 8.27
N CYS A 2 23.16 17.38 6.97
CA CYS A 2 21.91 16.84 6.39
C CYS A 2 21.70 15.36 6.77
N VAL A 3 20.46 14.95 7.02
CA VAL A 3 20.11 13.53 7.32
C VAL A 3 20.15 12.66 6.06
N HIS A 4 19.55 13.12 4.96
CA HIS A 4 19.56 12.44 3.67
C HIS A 4 20.59 13.07 2.74
N GLU A 5 20.16 13.86 1.77
CA GLU A 5 21.04 14.40 0.74
C GLU A 5 21.44 15.84 1.03
N CYS A 6 22.70 16.16 0.70
CA CYS A 6 23.26 17.50 0.72
C CYS A 6 23.59 17.91 -0.71
N ILE A 7 22.93 18.95 -1.21
CA ILE A 7 23.15 19.47 -2.54
C ILE A 7 23.90 20.80 -2.43
N ASN A 8 25.11 20.84 -2.98
CA ASN A 8 25.86 22.09 -3.10
C ASN A 8 25.25 22.97 -4.19
N ILE A 9 25.04 24.23 -3.87
CA ILE A 9 24.55 25.26 -4.80
C ILE A 9 25.56 26.41 -4.82
N PRO A 10 25.62 27.26 -5.87
CA PRO A 10 26.59 28.35 -5.91
C PRO A 10 26.52 29.24 -4.66
N GLY A 11 27.60 29.26 -3.87
CA GLY A 11 27.70 30.05 -2.64
C GLY A 11 27.04 29.45 -1.38
N ASN A 12 26.42 28.27 -1.45
CA ASN A 12 25.79 27.63 -0.29
C ASN A 12 25.57 26.10 -0.48
N TYR A 13 24.77 25.48 0.37
CA TYR A 13 24.22 24.14 0.20
C TYR A 13 22.77 24.11 0.68
N ARG A 14 22.01 23.08 0.27
CA ARG A 14 20.69 22.79 0.82
C ARG A 14 20.56 21.30 1.10
N CYS A 15 19.81 20.95 2.13
CA CYS A 15 19.44 19.56 2.37
C CYS A 15 18.17 19.20 1.60
N THR A 16 18.10 17.97 1.11
CA THR A 16 16.91 17.38 0.48
C THR A 16 16.62 16.02 1.08
N CYS A 17 15.36 15.61 1.02
CA CYS A 17 14.89 14.33 1.54
C CYS A 17 14.54 13.39 0.39
N TYR A 18 14.72 12.09 0.59
CA TYR A 18 14.21 11.06 -0.31
C TYR A 18 12.69 11.10 -0.44
N ASP A 19 12.17 10.44 -1.47
CA ASP A 19 10.73 10.26 -1.67
C ASP A 19 10.07 9.65 -0.43
N GLY A 20 8.85 10.10 -0.11
CA GLY A 20 8.15 9.72 1.12
C GLY A 20 8.56 10.52 2.37
N PHE A 21 9.45 11.52 2.23
CA PHE A 21 9.88 12.36 3.34
C PHE A 21 9.78 13.86 3.02
N MET A 22 9.53 14.65 4.05
CA MET A 22 9.52 16.12 3.98
C MET A 22 10.63 16.74 4.83
N LEU A 23 11.20 17.84 4.34
CA LEU A 23 12.24 18.56 5.09
C LEU A 23 11.63 19.23 6.32
N ALA A 24 12.19 18.94 7.49
CA ALA A 24 11.79 19.53 8.75
C ALA A 24 12.07 21.04 8.79
N HIS A 25 11.45 21.73 9.75
CA HIS A 25 11.58 23.18 9.89
C HIS A 25 13.01 23.65 10.23
N ASP A 26 13.84 22.76 10.76
CA ASP A 26 15.27 23.01 11.00
C ASP A 26 16.12 23.00 9.71
N GLY A 27 15.53 22.60 8.58
CA GLY A 27 16.18 22.58 7.27
C GLY A 27 17.21 21.46 7.07
N HIS A 28 17.33 20.49 8.00
CA HIS A 28 18.34 19.44 7.95
C HIS A 28 17.80 18.02 8.22
N ASN A 29 16.74 17.91 9.02
CA ASN A 29 16.08 16.63 9.30
C ASN A 29 15.00 16.31 8.26
N CYS A 30 14.73 15.03 8.07
CA CYS A 30 13.69 14.54 7.19
C CYS A 30 12.63 13.81 8.02
N LEU A 31 11.39 14.25 7.91
CA LEU A 31 10.25 13.65 8.57
C LEU A 31 9.51 12.77 7.58
N ASP A 32 9.14 11.59 8.03
CA ASP A 32 8.29 10.67 7.27
C ASP A 32 6.95 11.34 6.95
N VAL A 33 6.48 11.20 5.71
CA VAL A 33 5.17 11.68 5.30
C VAL A 33 4.18 10.55 5.51
N ASP A 34 3.24 10.72 6.43
CA ASP A 34 2.19 9.72 6.65
C ASP A 34 1.10 9.87 5.58
N GLU A 35 1.21 9.09 4.49
CA GLU A 35 0.22 9.13 3.41
C GLU A 35 -1.15 8.56 3.83
N CYS A 36 -1.23 7.80 4.92
CA CYS A 36 -2.49 7.28 5.43
C CYS A 36 -3.40 8.38 6.01
N LEU A 37 -2.84 9.54 6.36
CA LEU A 37 -3.62 10.69 6.81
C LEU A 37 -4.41 11.36 5.67
N ASP A 38 -4.00 11.17 4.42
CA ASP A 38 -4.71 11.68 3.25
C ASP A 38 -5.48 10.57 2.53
N ASN A 39 -6.80 10.64 2.54
CA ASN A 39 -7.69 9.67 1.90
C ASN A 39 -7.32 8.19 2.18
N ASN A 40 -6.82 7.88 3.39
CA ASN A 40 -6.36 6.54 3.78
C ASN A 40 -5.28 5.96 2.83
N GLY A 41 -4.41 6.80 2.27
CA GLY A 41 -3.44 6.39 1.25
C GLY A 41 -4.08 5.81 -0.01
N GLY A 42 -5.38 6.06 -0.25
CA GLY A 42 -6.15 5.40 -1.30
C GLY A 42 -6.47 3.92 -1.02
N CYS A 43 -6.12 3.38 0.15
CA CYS A 43 -6.42 2.01 0.54
C CYS A 43 -7.93 1.82 0.74
N GLN A 44 -8.50 0.73 0.22
CA GLN A 44 -9.92 0.41 0.40
C GLN A 44 -10.28 0.14 1.86
N GLN A 45 -9.36 -0.47 2.62
CA GLN A 45 -9.61 -0.89 4.00
C GLN A 45 -8.63 -0.25 4.98
N VAL A 46 -7.51 -0.90 5.24
CA VAL A 46 -6.55 -0.45 6.25
C VAL A 46 -5.33 0.11 5.55
N CYS A 47 -4.94 1.34 5.87
CA CYS A 47 -3.63 1.88 5.52
C CYS A 47 -2.69 1.72 6.71
N VAL A 48 -1.44 1.33 6.45
CA VAL A 48 -0.38 1.27 7.44
C VAL A 48 0.78 2.12 6.96
N ASN A 49 1.06 3.20 7.67
CA ASN A 49 2.20 4.04 7.39
C ASN A 49 3.51 3.31 7.72
N THR A 50 4.52 3.49 6.89
CA THR A 50 5.85 2.90 7.04
C THR A 50 6.93 3.95 6.77
N MET A 51 8.17 3.69 7.13
CA MET A 51 9.23 4.66 6.88
C MET A 51 9.49 4.84 5.38
N GLY A 52 9.14 6.01 4.85
CA GLY A 52 9.30 6.44 3.46
C GLY A 52 8.20 5.96 2.51
N SER A 53 7.13 5.36 3.02
CA SER A 53 6.02 4.86 2.19
C SER A 53 4.84 4.40 3.05
N TYR A 54 3.85 3.77 2.43
CA TYR A 54 2.74 3.13 3.12
C TYR A 54 2.38 1.81 2.44
N GLU A 55 1.66 0.95 3.18
CA GLU A 55 1.11 -0.28 2.64
C GLU A 55 -0.38 -0.42 2.97
N CYS A 56 -1.16 -0.87 1.99
CA CYS A 56 -2.56 -1.22 2.24
C CYS A 56 -2.67 -2.66 2.76
N LYS A 57 -3.48 -2.84 3.79
CA LYS A 57 -3.84 -4.14 4.37
C LYS A 57 -5.33 -4.38 4.31
N CYS A 58 -5.67 -5.66 4.21
CA CYS A 58 -7.04 -6.12 4.20
C CYS A 58 -7.41 -6.72 5.55
N LYS A 59 -8.67 -6.51 5.95
CA LYS A 59 -9.28 -7.14 7.11
C LYS A 59 -9.35 -8.66 6.90
N VAL A 60 -9.46 -9.38 8.00
CA VAL A 60 -9.57 -10.85 7.99
C VAL A 60 -10.65 -11.31 7.00
N GLY A 61 -10.30 -12.25 6.13
CA GLY A 61 -11.18 -12.78 5.08
C GLY A 61 -11.01 -12.13 3.70
N PHE A 62 -10.34 -10.97 3.62
CA PHE A 62 -10.06 -10.25 2.38
C PHE A 62 -8.59 -10.36 1.98
N PHE A 63 -8.32 -10.20 0.69
CA PHE A 63 -6.99 -10.30 0.08
C PHE A 63 -6.70 -9.03 -0.70
N LEU A 64 -5.44 -8.58 -0.65
CA LEU A 64 -5.02 -7.41 -1.40
C LEU A 64 -4.94 -7.77 -2.89
N SER A 65 -5.60 -6.96 -3.71
CA SER A 65 -5.60 -7.06 -5.17
C SER A 65 -4.28 -6.60 -5.77
N ASP A 66 -4.03 -6.89 -7.05
CA ASP A 66 -2.82 -6.54 -7.79
C ASP A 66 -2.57 -5.03 -7.86
N ASN A 67 -3.63 -4.22 -7.75
CA ASN A 67 -3.51 -2.77 -7.67
C ASN A 67 -3.01 -2.27 -6.31
N GLN A 68 -2.75 -3.15 -5.35
CA GLN A 68 -2.22 -2.87 -4.00
C GLN A 68 -3.09 -1.95 -3.14
N HIS A 69 -4.33 -1.65 -3.54
CA HIS A 69 -5.22 -0.74 -2.81
C HIS A 69 -6.58 -1.39 -2.52
N THR A 70 -7.06 -2.26 -3.39
CA THR A 70 -8.38 -2.91 -3.30
C THR A 70 -8.27 -4.23 -2.54
N CYS A 71 -9.22 -4.48 -1.66
CA CYS A 71 -9.40 -5.71 -0.91
C CYS A 71 -10.56 -6.51 -1.49
N ILE A 72 -10.25 -7.66 -2.04
CA ILE A 72 -11.23 -8.61 -2.60
C ILE A 72 -11.54 -9.70 -1.59
N HIS A 73 -12.80 -10.07 -1.49
CA HIS A 73 -13.24 -11.18 -0.67
C HIS A 73 -13.37 -12.42 -1.56
N ARG A 74 -12.85 -13.56 -1.10
CA ARG A 74 -12.83 -14.80 -1.90
C ARG A 74 -14.20 -15.38 -2.26
N SER A 75 -15.31 -14.78 -1.79
CA SER A 75 -16.66 -15.15 -2.22
C SER A 75 -17.33 -14.14 -3.15
N ASP A 76 -16.71 -12.99 -3.41
CA ASP A 76 -17.30 -11.87 -4.16
C ASP A 76 -16.81 -11.83 -5.61
N ASP A 77 -15.78 -12.59 -5.95
CA ASP A 77 -15.43 -12.96 -7.31
C ASP A 77 -16.25 -14.20 -7.71
N GLY A 78 -17.35 -13.98 -8.43
CA GLY A 78 -18.05 -15.08 -9.10
C GLY A 78 -17.10 -15.80 -10.06
N MET A 79 -16.51 -16.92 -9.63
CA MET A 79 -15.55 -17.68 -10.43
C MET A 79 -15.94 -19.16 -10.50
N ASN A 80 -16.16 -19.60 -11.74
CA ASN A 80 -16.28 -21.00 -12.17
C ASN A 80 -15.05 -21.83 -11.72
N CYS A 81 -15.27 -23.09 -11.34
CA CYS A 81 -14.26 -24.03 -10.80
C CYS A 81 -13.20 -24.50 -11.82
N MET A 82 -12.60 -23.59 -12.60
CA MET A 82 -11.68 -23.94 -13.69
C MET A 82 -10.19 -23.88 -13.32
N ASN A 83 -9.80 -23.38 -12.15
CA ASN A 83 -8.41 -23.43 -11.69
C ASN A 83 -8.31 -23.83 -10.21
N LYS A 84 -7.29 -24.64 -9.92
CA LYS A 84 -7.15 -25.46 -8.71
C LYS A 84 -7.20 -24.65 -7.40
N ASP A 85 -7.98 -25.18 -6.46
CA ASP A 85 -8.06 -24.88 -5.02
C ASP A 85 -7.49 -23.52 -4.59
N HIS A 86 -8.23 -22.45 -4.90
CA HIS A 86 -8.03 -21.07 -4.43
C HIS A 86 -8.23 -20.93 -2.89
N GLY A 87 -7.57 -21.80 -2.12
CA GLY A 87 -7.56 -21.81 -0.66
C GLY A 87 -8.90 -22.17 -0.01
N CYS A 88 -9.72 -22.97 -0.69
CA CYS A 88 -10.92 -23.55 -0.09
C CYS A 88 -10.53 -24.82 0.69
N ALA A 89 -11.16 -25.08 1.84
CA ALA A 89 -10.92 -26.31 2.61
C ALA A 89 -11.55 -27.56 1.96
N HIS A 90 -12.39 -27.38 0.92
CA HIS A 90 -13.09 -28.42 0.19
C HIS A 90 -13.02 -28.17 -1.32
N ILE A 91 -13.19 -29.25 -2.09
CA ILE A 91 -13.21 -29.24 -3.56
C ILE A 91 -14.34 -28.33 -4.08
N CYS A 92 -13.99 -27.35 -4.90
CA CYS A 92 -14.94 -26.52 -5.65
C CYS A 92 -15.79 -27.43 -6.56
N ARG A 93 -17.13 -27.36 -6.42
CA ARG A 93 -18.07 -28.07 -7.31
C ARG A 93 -18.98 -27.04 -7.96
N GLU A 94 -19.07 -27.07 -9.28
CA GLU A 94 -20.06 -26.27 -10.01
C GLU A 94 -21.48 -26.73 -9.62
N ALA A 95 -22.36 -25.78 -9.30
CA ALA A 95 -23.76 -26.07 -9.03
C ALA A 95 -24.47 -26.42 -10.35
N PRO A 96 -25.17 -27.56 -10.45
CA PRO A 96 -25.91 -27.88 -11.67
C PRO A 96 -27.11 -26.93 -11.82
N GLY A 97 -27.08 -26.07 -12.84
CA GLY A 97 -28.28 -25.43 -13.37
C GLY A 97 -28.39 -23.91 -13.28
N LYS A 98 -27.46 -23.17 -13.90
CA LYS A 98 -27.83 -21.88 -14.50
C LYS A 98 -27.41 -21.88 -15.96
N GLY A 99 -28.39 -22.17 -16.83
CA GLY A 99 -28.31 -21.82 -18.25
C GLY A 99 -28.52 -20.34 -18.47
#